data_AF-A0A843RHW9-F1
#
_entry.id   AF-A0A843RHW9-F1
#
_cell.length_a   1.000
_cell.length_b   1.000
_cell.length_c   1.000
_cell.angle_alpha   90.00
_cell.angle_beta   90.00
_cell.angle_gamma   90.00
#
_symmetry.space_group_name_H-M   'P 1'
#
loop_
_entity.id
_entity.type
_entity.pdbx_description
1 polymer ?
#
loop_
_entity_poly.entity_id
_entity_poly.type
_entity_poly.pdbx_seq_one_letter_code
_entity_poly.pdbx_strand_id
1 'polypeptide(L)'
;MAELGYSKLKGARRRVAKLRFGLARKLMGHYRLHDEGNAYRFDPASFRELWRVSSIYLKETGTVDLIRQELHEGDVFCDIGANIGLYSLMAASRCGTKGQVYAFEPLAANFASLIENIRLNSYSNRITPFSIALTDQPGVFPFHYLTMEPGSSGSQLHEAIDVGQASFEPLVTEMKYGSSLDELIKAGALRRPDVMKIDVDGNEARILRGMRGLLNGSPRPRAISVEINAREKQDLFGFMQAQGYAFAGRNDTMGGLRQINAGSDPEDVAYNAIFRPTESAAAAC
;
A
#
# COMPACT_ATOMS: atom_id res chain seq x y z
N MET A 1 14.28 46.25 -1.81
CA MET A 1 14.79 44.87 -1.66
C MET A 1 13.61 43.96 -1.38
N ALA A 2 13.33 43.00 -2.25
CA ALA A 2 12.15 42.13 -2.11
C ALA A 2 12.50 40.89 -1.30
N GLU A 3 12.07 40.85 -0.03
CA GLU A 3 12.08 39.63 0.78
C GLU A 3 11.05 38.64 0.21
N LEU A 4 11.53 37.68 -0.57
CA LEU A 4 10.74 36.52 -0.97
C LEU A 4 10.56 35.61 0.26
N GLY A 5 9.38 35.68 0.88
CA GLY A 5 9.00 34.81 1.99
C GLY A 5 9.22 33.33 1.69
N TYR A 6 9.73 32.60 2.67
CA TYR A 6 10.16 31.19 2.62
C TYR A 6 9.13 30.22 1.94
N SER A 7 7.83 30.50 2.03
CA SER A 7 6.78 29.71 1.35
C SER A 7 6.77 29.89 -0.17
N LYS A 8 7.03 31.10 -0.68
CA LYS A 8 7.16 31.39 -2.12
C LYS A 8 8.40 30.70 -2.71
N LEU A 9 9.49 30.61 -1.93
CA LEU A 9 10.71 29.87 -2.29
C LEU A 9 10.47 28.35 -2.39
N LYS A 10 9.73 27.74 -1.46
CA LYS A 10 9.30 26.32 -1.57
C LYS A 10 8.40 26.09 -2.79
N GLY A 11 7.46 27.00 -3.05
CA GLY A 11 6.58 26.95 -4.23
C GLY A 11 7.36 27.07 -5.56
N ALA A 12 8.32 28.00 -5.64
CA ALA A 12 9.18 28.17 -6.81
C ALA A 12 10.08 26.96 -7.04
N ARG A 13 10.71 26.41 -5.99
CA ARG A 13 11.52 25.17 -6.07
C ARG A 13 10.68 23.98 -6.56
N ARG A 14 9.45 23.83 -6.07
CA ARG A 14 8.52 22.78 -6.52
C ARG A 14 8.09 22.96 -7.98
N ARG A 15 7.85 24.20 -8.43
CA ARG A 15 7.56 24.50 -9.85
C ARG A 15 8.74 24.17 -10.75
N VAL A 16 9.95 24.57 -10.38
CA VAL A 16 11.18 24.25 -11.12
C VAL A 16 11.41 22.73 -11.15
N ALA A 17 11.16 22.01 -10.05
CA ALA A 17 11.24 20.55 -10.02
C ALA A 17 10.22 19.88 -10.95
N LYS A 18 8.97 20.37 -10.98
CA LYS A 18 7.93 19.90 -11.93
C LYS A 18 8.31 20.16 -13.38
N LEU A 19 8.90 21.32 -13.68
CA LEU A 19 9.32 21.68 -15.04
C LEU A 19 10.51 20.83 -15.51
N ARG A 20 11.50 20.63 -14.62
CA ARG A 20 12.61 19.71 -14.85
C ARG A 20 12.12 18.27 -15.01
N PHE A 21 11.13 17.85 -14.23
CA PHE A 21 10.49 16.54 -14.39
C PHE A 21 9.79 16.41 -15.75
N GLY A 22 8.99 17.39 -16.16
CA GLY A 22 8.32 17.35 -17.46
C GLY A 22 9.31 17.22 -18.63
N LEU A 23 10.45 17.91 -18.54
CA LEU A 23 11.53 17.78 -19.53
C LEU A 23 12.25 16.43 -19.41
N ALA A 24 12.56 15.98 -18.19
CA ALA A 24 13.25 14.73 -17.94
C ALA A 24 12.41 13.51 -18.32
N ARG A 25 11.07 13.53 -18.12
CA ARG A 25 10.16 12.48 -18.59
C ARG A 25 10.16 12.36 -20.12
N LYS A 26 10.22 13.50 -20.83
CA LYS A 26 10.32 13.49 -22.30
C LYS A 26 11.67 12.95 -22.81
N LEU A 27 12.72 12.99 -21.99
CA LEU A 27 14.09 12.63 -22.37
C LEU A 27 14.56 11.27 -21.81
N MET A 28 14.09 10.89 -20.63
CA MET A 28 14.41 9.65 -19.93
C MET A 28 13.24 8.69 -20.11
N GLY A 29 13.35 7.76 -21.06
CA GLY A 29 12.23 6.87 -21.41
C GLY A 29 11.58 6.17 -20.21
N HIS A 30 12.37 5.73 -19.22
CA HIS A 30 11.89 5.15 -17.97
C HIS A 30 12.83 5.46 -16.79
N TYR A 31 12.29 5.53 -15.58
CA TYR A 31 13.08 5.54 -14.34
C TYR A 31 13.42 4.10 -13.94
N ARG A 32 14.65 3.87 -13.48
CA ARG A 32 15.10 2.55 -12.98
C ARG A 32 15.38 2.62 -11.49
N LEU A 33 14.68 1.78 -10.73
CA LEU A 33 14.95 1.52 -9.33
C LEU A 33 15.74 0.21 -9.22
N HIS A 34 16.88 0.22 -8.54
CA HIS A 34 17.67 -0.97 -8.31
C HIS A 34 17.47 -1.49 -6.88
N ASP A 35 17.32 -2.80 -6.72
CA ASP A 35 17.18 -3.49 -5.43
C ASP A 35 17.81 -4.89 -5.48
N GLU A 36 18.77 -5.20 -4.60
CA GLU A 36 19.39 -6.54 -4.49
C GLU A 36 19.68 -7.24 -5.84
N GLY A 37 20.27 -6.52 -6.78
CA GLY A 37 20.60 -7.03 -8.12
C GLY A 37 19.46 -7.03 -9.15
N ASN A 38 18.24 -6.69 -8.74
CA ASN A 38 17.10 -6.45 -9.61
C ASN A 38 17.05 -4.99 -10.08
N ALA A 39 16.38 -4.78 -11.21
CA ALA A 39 16.10 -3.45 -11.74
C ALA A 39 14.63 -3.36 -12.16
N TYR A 40 13.89 -2.44 -11.53
CA TYR A 40 12.49 -2.18 -11.80
C TYR A 40 12.34 -0.90 -12.61
N ARG A 41 11.59 -0.97 -13.71
CA ARG A 41 11.30 0.17 -14.59
C ARG A 41 9.97 0.80 -14.23
N PHE A 42 9.94 2.13 -14.18
CA PHE A 42 8.73 2.91 -13.98
C PHE A 42 8.61 3.98 -15.07
N ASP A 43 7.40 4.29 -15.51
CA ASP A 43 7.10 5.51 -16.28
C ASP A 43 6.20 6.43 -15.44
N PRO A 44 6.79 7.28 -14.56
CA PRO A 44 6.00 8.16 -13.72
C PRO A 44 5.17 9.14 -14.55
N ALA A 45 3.85 9.06 -14.44
CA ALA A 45 2.90 9.97 -15.05
C ALA A 45 2.86 11.33 -14.34
N SER A 46 3.28 11.40 -13.08
CA SER A 46 3.27 12.61 -12.26
C SER A 46 4.57 12.80 -11.46
N PHE A 47 4.80 14.03 -11.00
CA PHE A 47 5.90 14.30 -10.06
C PHE A 47 5.74 13.53 -8.75
N ARG A 48 4.51 13.25 -8.35
CA ARG A 48 4.21 12.50 -7.14
C ARG A 48 4.62 11.03 -7.27
N GLU A 49 4.36 10.43 -8.42
CA GLU A 49 4.85 9.07 -8.72
C GLU A 49 6.37 9.02 -8.75
N LEU A 50 7.03 9.98 -9.43
CA LEU A 50 8.49 10.04 -9.42
C LEU A 50 9.01 10.13 -7.98
N TRP A 51 8.38 10.98 -7.16
CA TRP A 51 8.73 11.09 -5.76
C TRP A 51 8.55 9.76 -5.03
N ARG A 52 7.47 9.01 -5.26
CA ARG A 52 7.27 7.67 -4.66
C ARG A 52 8.41 6.73 -5.03
N VAL A 53 8.73 6.64 -6.32
CA VAL A 53 9.82 5.77 -6.81
C VAL A 53 11.16 6.17 -6.19
N SER A 54 11.49 7.47 -6.19
CA SER A 54 12.79 7.96 -5.70
C SER A 54 12.94 7.95 -4.18
N SER A 55 11.84 7.78 -3.42
CA SER A 55 11.85 7.88 -1.96
C SER A 55 11.54 6.57 -1.24
N ILE A 56 11.34 5.47 -1.96
CA ILE A 56 10.96 4.17 -1.37
C ILE A 56 11.88 3.74 -0.22
N TYR A 57 13.20 3.79 -0.40
CA TYR A 57 14.19 3.41 0.62
C TYR A 57 14.39 4.45 1.73
N LEU A 58 13.74 5.62 1.62
CA LEU A 58 13.77 6.66 2.64
C LEU A 58 12.44 6.74 3.41
N LYS A 59 11.35 6.26 2.81
CA LYS A 59 10.00 6.38 3.35
C LYS A 59 9.55 5.17 4.13
N GLU A 60 9.81 3.99 3.58
CA GLU A 60 9.11 2.74 3.94
C GLU A 60 10.09 1.58 4.00
N THR A 61 11.21 1.77 4.70
CA THR A 61 12.24 0.72 4.85
C THR A 61 11.65 -0.56 5.41
N GLY A 62 10.72 -0.44 6.37
CA GLY A 62 10.04 -1.58 6.98
C GLY A 62 9.27 -2.48 6.02
N THR A 63 8.52 -1.90 5.09
CA THR A 63 7.74 -2.66 4.10
C THR A 63 8.66 -3.32 3.08
N VAL A 64 9.75 -2.65 2.70
CA VAL A 64 10.80 -3.24 1.88
C VAL A 64 11.44 -4.43 2.61
N ASP A 65 11.78 -4.26 3.89
CA ASP A 65 12.42 -5.31 4.67
C ASP A 65 11.49 -6.50 4.92
N LEU A 66 10.19 -6.27 5.11
CA LEU A 66 9.17 -7.35 5.11
C LEU A 66 9.25 -8.18 3.83
N ILE A 67 9.25 -7.53 2.65
CA ILE A 67 9.33 -8.21 1.35
C ILE A 67 10.66 -8.97 1.21
N ARG A 68 11.77 -8.42 1.70
CA ARG A 68 13.08 -9.06 1.61
C ARG A 68 13.21 -10.29 2.51
N GLN A 69 12.63 -10.22 3.71
CA GLN A 69 12.82 -11.22 4.77
C GLN A 69 11.77 -12.31 4.75
N GLU A 70 10.51 -11.98 4.43
CA GLU A 70 9.37 -12.90 4.57
C GLU A 70 8.96 -13.60 3.28
N LEU A 71 9.27 -13.04 2.10
CA LEU A 71 8.91 -13.63 0.82
C LEU A 71 10.02 -14.53 0.26
N HIS A 72 9.59 -15.66 -0.27
CA HIS A 72 10.40 -16.72 -0.83
C HIS A 72 9.84 -17.17 -2.19
N GLU A 73 10.64 -17.90 -2.97
CA GLU A 73 10.22 -18.45 -4.26
C GLU A 73 8.97 -19.35 -4.06
N GLY A 74 7.92 -19.11 -4.85
CA GLY A 74 6.67 -19.87 -4.79
C GLY A 74 5.56 -19.24 -3.95
N ASP A 75 5.89 -18.24 -3.14
CA ASP A 75 4.92 -17.57 -2.25
C ASP A 75 3.86 -16.78 -3.01
N VAL A 76 2.75 -16.55 -2.33
CA VAL A 76 1.69 -15.66 -2.74
C VAL A 76 1.73 -14.38 -1.89
N PHE A 77 1.90 -13.22 -2.54
CA PHE A 77 1.86 -11.92 -1.89
C PHE A 77 0.57 -11.17 -2.21
N CYS A 78 -0.06 -10.56 -1.21
CA CYS A 78 -1.21 -9.68 -1.39
C CYS A 78 -0.84 -8.24 -1.03
N ASP A 79 -0.84 -7.34 -2.02
CA ASP A 79 -0.55 -5.90 -1.87
C ASP A 79 -1.86 -5.12 -1.91
N ILE A 80 -2.36 -4.73 -0.73
CA ILE A 80 -3.62 -3.99 -0.59
C ILE A 80 -3.29 -2.51 -0.43
N GLY A 81 -3.79 -1.69 -1.37
CA GLY A 81 -3.31 -0.33 -1.60
C GLY A 81 -1.99 -0.32 -2.37
N ALA A 82 -1.98 -0.99 -3.53
CA ALA A 82 -0.77 -1.19 -4.32
C ALA A 82 -0.21 0.10 -4.95
N ASN A 83 -1.02 1.16 -5.06
CA ASN A 83 -0.66 2.43 -5.69
C ASN A 83 -0.11 2.19 -7.11
N ILE A 84 1.08 2.70 -7.41
CA ILE A 84 1.77 2.48 -8.69
C ILE A 84 2.51 1.12 -8.80
N GLY A 85 2.36 0.23 -7.82
CA GLY A 85 2.92 -1.12 -7.84
C GLY A 85 4.36 -1.26 -7.34
N LEU A 86 4.87 -0.32 -6.55
CA LEU A 86 6.25 -0.38 -6.05
C LEU A 86 6.55 -1.70 -5.35
N TYR A 87 5.72 -2.06 -4.36
CA TYR A 87 5.88 -3.29 -3.59
C TYR A 87 5.48 -4.53 -4.38
N SER A 88 4.41 -4.43 -5.18
CA SER A 88 3.98 -5.50 -6.08
C SER A 88 5.11 -5.98 -7.01
N LEU A 89 5.88 -5.07 -7.62
CA LEU A 89 7.01 -5.41 -8.49
C LEU A 89 8.17 -6.05 -7.72
N MET A 90 8.48 -5.55 -6.53
CA MET A 90 9.52 -6.12 -5.67
C MET A 90 9.15 -7.53 -5.21
N ALA A 91 7.92 -7.70 -4.75
CA ALA A 91 7.38 -9.00 -4.36
C ALA A 91 7.38 -9.99 -5.53
N ALA A 92 7.02 -9.57 -6.75
CA ALA A 92 7.02 -10.44 -7.93
C ALA A 92 8.41 -10.95 -8.33
N SER A 93 9.47 -10.19 -8.05
CA SER A 93 10.84 -10.68 -8.21
C SER A 93 11.14 -11.77 -7.17
N ARG A 94 10.81 -11.53 -5.89
CA ARG A 94 11.07 -12.45 -4.77
C ARG A 94 10.29 -13.75 -4.84
N CYS A 95 9.00 -13.66 -5.14
CA CYS A 95 8.11 -14.82 -5.28
C CYS A 95 8.50 -15.68 -6.49
N GLY A 96 9.25 -15.10 -7.43
CA GLY A 96 9.79 -15.77 -8.60
C GLY A 96 8.71 -16.27 -9.57
N THR A 97 9.01 -17.34 -10.29
CA THR A 97 8.13 -17.85 -11.36
C THR A 97 7.01 -18.75 -10.87
N LYS A 98 7.18 -19.31 -9.67
CA LYS A 98 6.21 -20.22 -9.04
C LYS A 98 5.22 -19.49 -8.12
N GLY A 99 5.58 -18.28 -7.71
CA GLY A 99 4.76 -17.45 -6.86
C GLY A 99 3.79 -16.56 -7.63
N GLN A 100 3.03 -15.77 -6.88
CA GLN A 100 1.99 -14.91 -7.43
C GLN A 100 1.84 -13.65 -6.56
N VAL A 101 1.58 -12.51 -7.20
CA VAL A 101 1.21 -11.28 -6.53
C VAL A 101 -0.21 -10.90 -6.92
N TYR A 102 -1.01 -10.52 -5.94
CA TYR A 102 -2.33 -9.93 -6.13
C TYR A 102 -2.30 -8.48 -5.62
N ALA A 103 -2.51 -7.53 -6.53
CA ALA A 103 -2.34 -6.10 -6.26
C ALA A 103 -3.69 -5.38 -6.35
N PHE A 104 -4.16 -4.83 -5.23
CA PHE A 104 -5.45 -4.14 -5.15
C PHE A 104 -5.23 -2.63 -5.12
N GLU A 105 -5.77 -1.92 -6.11
CA GLU A 105 -5.69 -0.47 -6.20
C GLU A 105 -7.00 0.10 -6.81
N PRO A 106 -7.87 0.70 -6.00
CA PRO A 106 -9.16 1.20 -6.48
C PRO A 106 -9.08 2.53 -7.23
N LEU A 107 -8.07 3.37 -6.98
CA LEU A 107 -7.95 4.68 -7.63
C LEU A 107 -7.56 4.48 -9.10
N ALA A 108 -8.45 4.84 -10.03
CA ALA A 108 -8.25 4.58 -11.45
C ALA A 108 -6.92 5.14 -12.00
N ALA A 109 -6.51 6.32 -11.55
CA ALA A 109 -5.25 6.94 -11.95
C ALA A 109 -4.01 6.15 -11.48
N ASN A 110 -4.03 5.63 -10.24
CA ASN A 110 -2.95 4.77 -9.74
C ASN A 110 -2.96 3.40 -10.42
N PHE A 111 -4.15 2.83 -10.62
CA PHE A 111 -4.34 1.53 -11.25
C PHE A 111 -3.80 1.51 -12.69
N ALA A 112 -4.01 2.58 -13.45
CA ALA A 112 -3.44 2.73 -14.78
C ALA A 112 -1.89 2.68 -14.75
N SER A 113 -1.28 3.40 -13.81
CA SER A 113 0.18 3.37 -13.61
C SER A 113 0.67 2.00 -13.14
N LEU A 114 -0.07 1.32 -12.26
CA LEU A 114 0.22 -0.05 -11.83
C LEU A 114 0.28 -1.01 -13.03
N ILE A 115 -0.73 -1.01 -13.90
CA ILE A 115 -0.75 -1.87 -15.10
C ILE A 115 0.44 -1.58 -15.99
N GLU A 116 0.72 -0.29 -16.26
CA GLU A 116 1.84 0.08 -17.11
C GLU A 116 3.18 -0.38 -16.52
N ASN A 117 3.37 -0.20 -15.22
CA ASN A 117 4.59 -0.65 -14.55
C ASN A 117 4.72 -2.18 -14.52
N ILE A 118 3.62 -2.93 -14.36
CA ILE A 118 3.62 -4.40 -14.50
C ILE A 118 4.09 -4.79 -15.91
N ARG A 119 3.53 -4.15 -16.95
CA ARG A 119 3.87 -4.39 -18.34
C ARG A 119 5.34 -4.07 -18.65
N LEU A 120 5.85 -2.93 -18.16
CA LEU A 120 7.24 -2.49 -18.35
C LEU A 120 8.26 -3.44 -17.73
N ASN A 121 7.87 -4.23 -16.73
CA ASN A 121 8.73 -5.20 -16.05
C ASN A 121 8.46 -6.65 -16.48
N SER A 122 7.61 -6.87 -17.47
CA SER A 122 7.24 -8.21 -17.96
C SER A 122 6.68 -9.13 -16.85
N TYR A 123 5.96 -8.56 -15.88
CA TYR A 123 5.38 -9.29 -14.76
C TYR A 123 3.88 -9.60 -14.92
N SER A 124 3.32 -9.45 -16.12
CA SER A 124 1.89 -9.73 -16.39
C SER A 124 1.46 -11.16 -16.06
N ASN A 125 2.40 -12.12 -16.05
CA ASN A 125 2.14 -13.52 -15.65
C ASN A 125 2.38 -13.79 -14.17
N ARG A 126 2.80 -12.80 -13.38
CA ARG A 126 3.17 -12.94 -11.96
C ARG A 126 2.41 -11.97 -11.06
N ILE A 127 1.88 -10.88 -11.60
CA ILE A 127 1.10 -9.88 -10.87
C ILE A 127 -0.28 -9.82 -11.52
N THR A 128 -1.31 -10.08 -10.74
CA THR A 128 -2.70 -9.89 -11.14
C THR A 128 -3.24 -8.65 -10.43
N PRO A 129 -3.43 -7.53 -11.16
CA PRO A 129 -3.95 -6.30 -10.58
C PRO A 129 -5.48 -6.30 -10.56
N PHE A 130 -6.08 -5.80 -9.48
CA PHE A 130 -7.53 -5.63 -9.32
C PHE A 130 -7.88 -4.15 -9.08
N SER A 131 -8.77 -3.60 -9.93
CA SER A 131 -9.33 -2.26 -9.76
C SER A 131 -10.59 -2.29 -8.90
N ILE A 132 -10.47 -2.87 -7.71
CA ILE A 132 -11.55 -3.00 -6.74
C ILE A 132 -11.00 -2.57 -5.37
N ALA A 133 -11.89 -2.21 -4.46
CA ALA A 133 -11.50 -2.00 -3.06
C ALA A 133 -11.75 -3.27 -2.25
N LEU A 134 -10.88 -3.59 -1.30
CA LEU A 134 -11.19 -4.62 -0.32
C LEU A 134 -12.01 -4.03 0.82
N THR A 135 -12.95 -4.80 1.35
CA THR A 135 -13.80 -4.44 2.48
C THR A 135 -14.32 -5.71 3.18
N ASP A 136 -15.32 -5.61 4.06
CA ASP A 136 -15.87 -6.74 4.81
C ASP A 136 -16.90 -7.57 4.03
N GLN A 137 -17.46 -7.05 2.93
CA GLN A 137 -18.47 -7.74 2.14
C GLN A 137 -18.46 -7.32 0.65
N PRO A 138 -18.92 -8.20 -0.27
CA PRO A 138 -19.17 -7.83 -1.65
C PRO A 138 -20.24 -6.76 -1.80
N GLY A 139 -20.03 -5.81 -2.72
CA GLY A 139 -21.02 -4.78 -3.00
C GLY A 139 -20.48 -3.67 -3.90
N VAL A 140 -21.30 -2.65 -4.13
CA VAL A 140 -20.88 -1.43 -4.83
C VAL A 140 -21.01 -0.27 -3.85
N PHE A 141 -19.91 0.44 -3.62
CA PHE A 141 -19.80 1.45 -2.58
C PHE A 141 -19.30 2.77 -3.17
N PRO A 142 -19.65 3.91 -2.56
CA PRO A 142 -19.06 5.18 -2.96
C PRO A 142 -17.56 5.16 -2.66
N PHE A 143 -16.76 5.55 -3.65
CA PHE A 143 -15.33 5.76 -3.54
C PHE A 143 -15.04 7.24 -3.83
N HIS A 144 -14.57 7.94 -2.80
CA HIS A 144 -14.41 9.38 -2.78
C HIS A 144 -12.98 9.73 -3.15
N TYR A 145 -12.82 10.37 -4.31
CA TYR A 145 -11.54 10.82 -4.81
C TYR A 145 -11.16 12.13 -4.14
N LEU A 146 -10.07 12.14 -3.38
CA LEU A 146 -9.45 13.39 -2.92
C LEU A 146 -8.83 14.14 -4.11
N THR A 147 -8.25 13.40 -5.05
CA THR A 147 -7.62 13.94 -6.26
C THR A 147 -7.52 12.86 -7.34
N MET A 148 -7.40 13.28 -8.59
CA MET A 148 -7.10 12.41 -9.74
C MET A 148 -5.60 12.40 -10.09
N GLU A 149 -4.73 13.04 -9.30
CA GLU A 149 -3.29 13.05 -9.56
C GLU A 149 -2.71 11.63 -9.44
N PRO A 150 -2.06 11.06 -10.47
CA PRO A 150 -1.42 9.76 -10.38
C PRO A 150 -0.38 9.71 -9.25
N GLY A 151 -0.32 8.60 -8.54
CA GLY A 151 0.49 8.42 -7.33
C GLY A 151 -0.07 9.12 -6.10
N SER A 152 -1.31 9.60 -6.09
CA SER A 152 -1.94 10.16 -4.89
C SER A 152 -2.34 9.09 -3.88
N SER A 153 -2.68 9.53 -2.66
CA SER A 153 -3.27 8.76 -1.55
C SER A 153 -4.34 9.65 -0.89
N GLY A 154 -5.08 9.11 0.07
CA GLY A 154 -6.15 9.79 0.80
C GLY A 154 -7.53 9.67 0.14
N SER A 155 -7.69 8.82 -0.89
CA SER A 155 -9.00 8.54 -1.47
C SER A 155 -9.59 7.29 -0.80
N GLN A 156 -10.88 7.33 -0.48
CA GLN A 156 -11.46 6.44 0.52
C GLN A 156 -12.75 5.78 0.04
N LEU A 157 -13.00 4.56 0.51
CA LEU A 157 -14.24 3.82 0.28
C LEU A 157 -15.22 4.09 1.44
N HIS A 158 -16.52 4.16 1.15
CA HIS A 158 -17.62 4.44 2.10
C HIS A 158 -17.69 5.89 2.61
N GLU A 159 -16.62 6.38 3.22
CA GLU A 159 -16.59 7.65 3.93
C GLU A 159 -15.54 8.60 3.32
N ALA A 160 -15.74 9.92 3.46
CA ALA A 160 -14.80 10.95 3.00
C ALA A 160 -14.23 11.70 4.21
N ILE A 161 -13.40 11.03 5.00
CA ILE A 161 -12.86 11.53 6.28
C ILE A 161 -11.34 11.62 6.21
N ASP A 162 -10.81 12.83 6.37
CA ASP A 162 -9.36 13.09 6.40
C ASP A 162 -8.71 12.63 7.72
N VAL A 163 -7.37 12.56 7.71
CA VAL A 163 -6.53 12.32 8.88
C VAL A 163 -6.72 13.48 9.87
N GLY A 164 -7.61 13.28 10.85
CA GLY A 164 -8.03 14.32 11.81
C GLY A 164 -9.55 14.49 11.96
N GLN A 165 -10.35 13.60 11.38
CA GLN A 165 -11.83 13.61 11.46
C GLN A 165 -12.52 14.78 10.77
N ALA A 166 -11.78 15.62 10.04
CA ALA A 166 -12.38 16.60 9.14
C ALA A 166 -12.87 15.87 7.88
N SER A 167 -14.15 16.00 7.55
CA SER A 167 -14.64 15.55 6.25
C SER A 167 -13.93 16.32 5.14
N PHE A 168 -13.46 15.65 4.09
CA PHE A 168 -12.99 16.35 2.88
C PHE A 168 -14.12 16.39 1.85
N GLU A 169 -14.17 17.46 1.06
CA GLU A 169 -15.05 17.52 -0.10
C GLU A 169 -14.44 16.70 -1.25
N PRO A 170 -15.06 15.59 -1.69
CA PRO A 170 -14.49 14.79 -2.76
C PRO A 170 -14.46 15.55 -4.08
N LEU A 171 -13.36 15.44 -4.83
CA LEU A 171 -13.28 15.95 -6.20
C LEU A 171 -14.30 15.24 -7.12
N VAL A 172 -14.45 13.92 -6.92
CA VAL A 172 -15.43 13.08 -7.60
C VAL A 172 -15.76 11.89 -6.72
N THR A 173 -16.98 11.36 -6.84
CA THR A 173 -17.36 10.09 -6.20
C THR A 173 -17.73 9.08 -7.30
N GLU A 174 -17.03 7.96 -7.33
CA GLU A 174 -17.33 6.83 -8.21
C GLU A 174 -18.02 5.72 -7.43
N MET A 175 -18.91 4.97 -8.07
CA MET A 175 -19.40 3.71 -7.50
C MET A 175 -18.39 2.59 -7.80
N LYS A 176 -17.63 2.17 -6.79
CA LYS A 176 -16.57 1.16 -6.91
C LYS A 176 -17.06 -0.19 -6.39
N TYR A 177 -16.78 -1.27 -7.11
CA TYR A 177 -16.99 -2.60 -6.59
C TYR A 177 -16.03 -2.88 -5.42
N GLY A 178 -16.59 -3.33 -4.30
CA GLY A 178 -15.88 -3.80 -3.14
C GLY A 178 -16.06 -5.31 -2.96
N SER A 179 -15.07 -5.99 -2.42
CA SER A 179 -15.18 -7.40 -2.03
C SER A 179 -14.36 -7.70 -0.77
N SER A 180 -14.73 -8.76 -0.07
CA SER A 180 -13.89 -9.32 0.97
C SER A 180 -12.84 -10.26 0.39
N LEU A 181 -11.71 -10.40 1.08
CA LEU A 181 -10.64 -11.31 0.62
C LEU A 181 -11.07 -12.77 0.71
N ASP A 182 -11.84 -13.13 1.75
CA ASP A 182 -12.40 -14.47 1.91
C ASP A 182 -13.29 -14.86 0.73
N GLU A 183 -14.16 -13.95 0.27
CA GLU A 183 -15.03 -14.23 -0.88
C GLU A 183 -14.23 -14.37 -2.18
N LEU A 184 -13.17 -13.58 -2.38
CA LEU A 184 -12.30 -13.71 -3.55
C LEU A 184 -11.51 -15.04 -3.54
N ILE A 185 -11.05 -15.49 -2.37
CA ILE A 185 -10.39 -16.80 -2.20
C ILE A 185 -11.40 -17.93 -2.47
N LYS A 186 -12.59 -17.85 -1.87
CA LYS A 186 -13.66 -18.84 -2.02
C LYS A 186 -14.15 -18.97 -3.46
N ALA A 187 -14.20 -17.85 -4.19
CA ALA A 187 -14.54 -17.84 -5.62
C ALA A 187 -13.41 -18.39 -6.53
N GLY A 188 -12.24 -18.72 -5.97
CA GLY A 188 -11.07 -19.17 -6.73
C GLY A 188 -10.37 -18.07 -7.51
N ALA A 189 -10.71 -16.80 -7.27
CA ALA A 189 -10.04 -15.66 -7.91
C ALA A 189 -8.62 -15.46 -7.36
N LEU A 190 -8.38 -15.86 -6.11
CA LEU A 190 -7.10 -15.73 -5.42
C LEU A 190 -6.64 -17.07 -4.83
N ARG A 191 -5.35 -17.36 -4.94
CA ARG A 191 -4.67 -18.29 -4.03
C ARG A 191 -4.57 -17.65 -2.64
N ARG A 192 -4.57 -18.47 -1.59
CA ARG A 192 -4.32 -18.00 -0.22
C ARG A 192 -2.94 -17.31 -0.16
N PRO A 193 -2.83 -16.09 0.41
CA PRO A 193 -1.56 -15.39 0.54
C PRO A 193 -0.70 -15.95 1.68
N ASP A 194 0.60 -15.97 1.46
CA ASP A 194 1.63 -16.30 2.45
C ASP A 194 2.05 -15.07 3.25
N VAL A 195 2.13 -13.91 2.59
CA VAL A 195 2.51 -12.62 3.19
C VAL A 195 1.59 -11.53 2.63
N MET A 196 1.25 -10.56 3.47
CA MET A 196 0.32 -9.49 3.09
C MET A 196 0.80 -8.11 3.52
N LYS A 197 0.45 -7.11 2.72
CA LYS A 197 0.52 -5.69 3.06
C LYS A 197 -0.89 -5.09 2.97
N ILE A 198 -1.24 -4.27 3.95
CA ILE A 198 -2.47 -3.47 4.01
C ILE A 198 -2.06 -2.04 4.35
N ASP A 199 -2.15 -1.16 3.38
CA ASP A 199 -1.74 0.25 3.49
C ASP A 199 -2.73 1.00 2.61
N VAL A 200 -3.84 1.34 3.23
CA VAL A 200 -5.00 2.00 2.61
C VAL A 200 -5.42 3.13 3.53
N ASP A 201 -6.09 4.15 3.02
CA ASP A 201 -6.46 5.30 3.83
C ASP A 201 -7.81 5.06 4.55
N GLY A 202 -7.82 4.40 5.72
CA GLY A 202 -8.96 4.38 6.65
C GLY A 202 -10.01 3.27 6.46
N ASN A 203 -9.63 2.14 5.88
CA ASN A 203 -10.50 0.97 5.69
C ASN A 203 -9.85 -0.34 6.19
N GLU A 204 -8.70 -0.25 6.87
CA GLU A 204 -7.87 -1.36 7.32
C GLU A 204 -8.66 -2.30 8.23
N ALA A 205 -9.37 -1.76 9.23
CA ALA A 205 -10.17 -2.57 10.16
C ALA A 205 -11.29 -3.34 9.45
N ARG A 206 -11.96 -2.75 8.46
CA ARG A 206 -13.00 -3.43 7.66
C ARG A 206 -12.40 -4.51 6.77
N ILE A 207 -11.27 -4.25 6.13
CA ILE A 207 -10.53 -5.24 5.33
C ILE A 207 -10.13 -6.45 6.19
N LEU A 208 -9.58 -6.22 7.38
CA LEU A 208 -9.21 -7.26 8.33
C LEU A 208 -10.42 -8.13 8.74
N ARG A 209 -11.58 -7.51 9.01
CA ARG A 209 -12.83 -8.24 9.28
C ARG A 209 -13.29 -9.08 8.09
N GLY A 210 -13.11 -8.58 6.87
CA GLY A 210 -13.41 -9.27 5.62
C GLY A 210 -12.51 -10.46 5.26
N MET A 211 -11.47 -10.72 6.05
CA MET A 211 -10.58 -11.86 5.86
C MET A 211 -10.47 -12.75 7.10
N ARG A 212 -11.48 -12.71 7.97
CA ARG A 212 -11.51 -13.48 9.21
C ARG A 212 -11.35 -14.99 8.97
N GLY A 213 -11.96 -15.51 7.91
CA GLY A 213 -11.86 -16.92 7.51
C GLY A 213 -10.45 -17.30 7.06
N LEU A 214 -9.73 -16.41 6.35
CA LEU A 214 -8.32 -16.57 6.04
C LEU A 214 -7.46 -16.58 7.31
N LEU A 215 -7.62 -15.60 8.19
CA LEU A 215 -6.80 -15.44 9.41
C LEU A 215 -6.95 -16.61 10.38
N ASN A 216 -8.15 -17.17 10.50
CA ASN A 216 -8.45 -18.32 11.35
C ASN A 216 -8.25 -19.68 10.65
N GLY A 217 -7.97 -19.67 9.35
CA GLY A 217 -7.84 -20.89 8.54
C GLY A 217 -6.44 -21.48 8.57
N SER A 218 -6.27 -22.58 7.82
CA SER A 218 -4.97 -23.17 7.51
C SER A 218 -4.89 -23.52 6.01
N PRO A 219 -3.81 -23.16 5.30
CA PRO A 219 -2.73 -22.26 5.75
C PRO A 219 -3.25 -20.82 5.92
N ARG A 220 -2.60 -20.06 6.82
CA ARG A 220 -2.81 -18.62 7.07
C ARG A 220 -1.53 -17.83 6.80
N PRO A 221 -1.59 -16.52 6.54
CA PRO A 221 -0.41 -15.70 6.26
C PRO A 221 0.61 -15.75 7.40
N ARG A 222 1.89 -15.94 7.06
CA ARG A 222 3.04 -15.96 7.98
C ARG A 222 3.36 -14.58 8.54
N ALA A 223 3.13 -13.53 7.76
CA ALA A 223 3.29 -12.15 8.17
C ALA A 223 2.27 -11.24 7.48
N ILE A 224 1.76 -10.25 8.22
CA ILE A 224 0.84 -9.22 7.72
C ILE A 224 1.35 -7.87 8.20
N SER A 225 1.68 -6.98 7.27
CA SER A 225 1.97 -5.57 7.58
C SER A 225 0.71 -4.75 7.39
N VAL A 226 0.32 -4.00 8.40
CA VAL A 226 -0.87 -3.12 8.36
C VAL A 226 -0.47 -1.70 8.74
N GLU A 227 -0.82 -0.72 7.93
CA GLU A 227 -0.73 0.68 8.33
C GLU A 227 -1.71 0.93 9.48
N ILE A 228 -1.19 1.50 10.57
CA ILE A 228 -1.96 1.81 11.77
C ILE A 228 -1.96 3.33 11.92
N ASN A 229 -3.16 3.90 11.92
CA ASN A 229 -3.40 5.25 12.40
C ASN A 229 -3.85 5.23 13.88
N ALA A 230 -3.70 6.36 14.58
CA ALA A 230 -4.05 6.46 16.01
C ALA A 230 -5.52 6.11 16.32
N ARG A 231 -6.43 6.35 15.38
CA ARG A 231 -7.88 6.15 15.54
C ARG A 231 -8.25 4.68 15.67
N GLU A 232 -7.63 3.82 14.87
CA GLU A 232 -8.04 2.41 14.74
C GLU A 232 -7.14 1.45 15.52
N LYS A 233 -6.06 1.96 16.11
CA LYS A 233 -5.02 1.16 16.77
C LYS A 233 -5.56 0.14 17.77
N GLN A 234 -6.36 0.56 18.75
CA GLN A 234 -6.82 -0.34 19.81
C GLN A 234 -7.72 -1.45 19.26
N ASP A 235 -8.68 -1.08 18.42
CA ASP A 235 -9.62 -2.02 17.81
C ASP A 235 -8.91 -3.02 16.90
N LEU A 236 -7.93 -2.55 16.12
CA LEU A 236 -7.15 -3.36 15.20
C LEU A 236 -6.27 -4.36 15.94
N PHE A 237 -5.52 -3.93 16.95
CA PHE A 237 -4.69 -4.82 17.77
C PHE A 237 -5.55 -5.88 18.48
N GLY A 238 -6.67 -5.46 19.08
CA GLY A 238 -7.60 -6.39 19.71
C GLY A 238 -8.17 -7.42 18.73
N PHE A 239 -8.52 -6.98 17.51
CA PHE A 239 -8.99 -7.88 16.46
C PHE A 239 -7.92 -8.89 16.03
N MET A 240 -6.68 -8.43 15.77
CA MET A 240 -5.57 -9.29 15.36
C MET A 240 -5.23 -10.32 16.43
N GLN A 241 -5.16 -9.90 17.69
CA GLN A 241 -4.95 -10.80 18.82
C GLN A 241 -6.06 -11.85 18.92
N ALA A 242 -7.32 -11.44 18.73
CA ALA A 242 -8.46 -12.36 18.73
C ALA A 242 -8.45 -13.36 17.57
N GLN A 243 -7.76 -13.07 16.45
CA GLN A 243 -7.54 -14.02 15.35
C GLN A 243 -6.23 -14.82 15.50
N GLY A 244 -5.57 -14.76 16.66
CA GLY A 244 -4.34 -15.51 16.92
C GLY A 244 -3.12 -14.96 16.18
N TYR A 245 -3.02 -13.64 16.05
CA TYR A 245 -1.84 -12.92 15.57
C TYR A 245 -1.27 -12.05 16.69
N ALA A 246 0.05 -12.06 16.87
CA ALA A 246 0.77 -11.17 17.78
C ALA A 246 1.46 -10.06 17.00
N PHE A 247 1.52 -8.88 17.63
CA PHE A 247 2.39 -7.81 17.17
C PHE A 247 3.86 -8.23 17.28
N ALA A 248 4.59 -8.09 16.18
CA ALA A 248 5.96 -8.59 16.04
C ALA A 248 6.96 -7.51 15.61
N GLY A 249 6.50 -6.31 15.27
CA GLY A 249 7.38 -5.20 14.91
C GLY A 249 6.61 -3.96 14.46
N ARG A 250 7.28 -2.80 14.57
CA ARG A 250 6.78 -1.49 14.13
C ARG A 250 7.79 -0.86 13.21
N ASN A 251 7.31 -0.26 12.13
CA ASN A 251 8.10 0.52 11.20
C ASN A 251 7.46 1.89 11.02
N ASP A 252 8.11 2.94 11.50
CA ASP A 252 7.61 4.30 11.36
C ASP A 252 7.67 4.76 9.90
N THR A 253 6.55 5.28 9.40
CA THR A 253 6.53 5.92 8.09
C THR A 253 7.34 7.22 8.16
N MET A 254 7.90 7.68 7.04
CA MET A 254 8.53 9.02 7.02
C MET A 254 7.55 10.14 7.41
N GLY A 255 6.24 9.96 7.19
CA GLY A 255 5.21 10.85 7.70
C GLY A 255 5.15 10.87 9.23
N GLY A 256 5.13 9.68 9.86
CA GLY A 256 5.16 9.51 11.30
C GLY A 256 6.43 10.05 11.93
N LEU A 257 7.61 9.71 11.39
CA LEU A 257 8.90 10.22 11.87
C LEU A 257 8.97 11.75 11.84
N ARG A 258 8.40 12.40 10.82
CA ARG A 258 8.35 13.88 10.76
C ARG A 258 7.50 14.47 11.88
N GLN A 259 6.38 13.83 12.22
CA GLN A 259 5.50 14.26 13.30
C GLN A 259 6.16 14.03 14.66
N ILE A 260 6.79 12.88 14.87
CA ILE A 260 7.60 12.58 16.06
C ILE A 260 8.71 13.63 16.24
N ASN A 261 9.46 13.91 15.18
CA ASN A 261 10.51 14.94 15.21
C ASN A 261 9.97 16.36 15.43
N ALA A 262 8.68 16.59 15.16
CA ALA A 262 7.99 17.85 15.46
C ALA A 262 7.35 17.87 16.87
N GLY A 263 7.56 16.82 17.68
CA GLY A 263 7.09 16.71 19.06
C GLY A 263 5.76 15.99 19.26
N SER A 264 5.22 15.32 18.23
CA SER A 264 4.04 14.45 18.40
C SER A 264 4.41 13.17 19.15
N ASP A 265 3.48 12.63 19.93
CA ASP A 265 3.67 11.34 20.59
C ASP A 265 3.83 10.24 19.51
N PRO A 266 4.90 9.41 19.58
CA PRO A 266 5.02 8.25 18.70
C PRO A 266 3.81 7.33 18.69
N GLU A 267 3.02 7.29 19.75
CA GLU A 267 1.82 6.44 19.81
C GLU A 267 0.64 6.99 18.99
N ASP A 268 0.68 8.29 18.64
CA ASP A 268 -0.37 9.02 17.93
C ASP A 268 -0.08 9.22 16.43
N VAL A 269 1.06 8.73 15.93
CA VAL A 269 1.45 8.87 14.53
C VAL A 269 1.21 7.58 13.74
N ALA A 270 1.07 7.71 12.41
CA ALA A 270 0.91 6.55 11.53
C ALA A 270 2.21 5.75 11.36
N TYR A 271 2.12 4.43 11.50
CA TYR A 271 3.22 3.48 11.32
C TYR A 271 2.73 2.16 10.73
N ASN A 272 3.63 1.37 10.15
CA ASN A 272 3.34 0.02 9.69
C ASN A 272 3.60 -1.00 10.80
N ALA A 273 2.55 -1.66 11.28
CA ALA A 273 2.63 -2.75 12.26
C ALA A 273 2.76 -4.10 11.56
N ILE A 274 3.72 -4.92 11.98
CA ILE A 274 3.88 -6.29 11.52
C ILE A 274 3.23 -7.23 12.52
N PHE A 275 2.32 -8.05 12.04
CA PHE A 275 1.67 -9.11 12.80
C PHE A 275 2.12 -10.48 12.29
N ARG A 276 2.38 -11.41 13.22
CA ARG A 276 2.68 -12.82 12.91
C ARG A 276 1.73 -13.74 13.68
N PRO A 277 1.39 -14.92 13.14
CA PRO A 277 0.67 -15.96 13.88
C PRO A 277 1.27 -16.17 15.28
N THR A 278 0.45 -16.12 16.34
CA THR A 278 0.88 -16.59 17.66
C THR A 278 1.22 -18.07 17.53
N GLU A 279 2.36 -18.49 18.05
CA GLU A 279 2.66 -19.91 18.23
C GLU A 279 1.55 -20.53 19.09
N SER A 280 0.65 -21.26 18.44
CA SER A 280 -0.37 -22.09 19.07
C SER A 280 -0.12 -23.50 18.55
N ALA A 281 0.64 -24.28 19.31
CA ALA A 281 0.77 -25.73 19.20
C ALA A 281 0.97 -26.28 17.77
N ALA A 282 2.06 -25.92 17.10
CA ALA A 282 2.59 -26.73 15.98
C ALA A 282 3.12 -28.11 16.42
N ALA A 283 2.78 -28.55 17.64
CA ALA A 283 3.12 -29.83 18.25
C ALA A 283 1.93 -30.35 19.08
N ALA A 284 0.78 -30.60 18.45
CA ALA A 284 -0.26 -31.46 19.03
C ALA A 284 -1.29 -31.91 17.97
N CYS A 285 -0.88 -32.79 17.05
CA CYS A 285 -1.56 -34.01 16.59
C CYS A 285 -0.86 -34.55 15.34
#